data_AF-A0A257M8K6-F1
#
_entry.id   AF-A0A257M8K6-F1
#
_cell.length_a   1.000
_cell.length_b   1.000
_cell.length_c   1.000
_cell.angle_alpha   90.00
_cell.angle_beta   90.00
_cell.angle_gamma   90.00
#
_symmetry.space_group_name_H-M   'P 1'
#
loop_
_entity.id
_entity.type
_entity.pdbx_description
1 polymer ?
#
loop_
_entity_poly.entity_id
_entity_poly.type
_entity_poly.pdbx_seq_one_letter_code
_entity_poly.pdbx_strand_id
1 'polypeptide(L)' 'MPLQMENENPSPTAVAGDICYWSPGPAFCIFFGKTQPYSAVNHMGKITEGLEIFRRAEAGDRIILRRR' A
#
# COMPACT_ATOMS: atom_id res chain seq x y z
N MET A 1 -13.59 -1.98 -7.33
CA MET A 1 -13.14 -2.80 -8.47
C MET A 1 -12.00 -3.67 -7.97
N PRO A 2 -12.07 -5.01 -8.04
CA PRO A 2 -10.91 -5.83 -7.74
C PRO A 2 -9.87 -5.55 -8.82
N LEU A 3 -8.80 -4.85 -8.46
CA LEU A 3 -7.65 -4.66 -9.33
C LEU A 3 -6.87 -5.97 -9.28
N GLN A 4 -6.73 -6.66 -10.41
CA GLN A 4 -5.75 -7.72 -10.61
C GLN A 4 -4.64 -7.12 -11.47
N MET A 5 -3.48 -6.92 -10.85
CA MET A 5 -2.30 -6.37 -11.54
C MET A 5 -1.17 -7.38 -11.47
N GLU A 6 -0.50 -7.58 -12.60
CA GLU A 6 0.72 -8.38 -12.65
C GLU A 6 1.89 -7.61 -12.03
N ASN A 7 2.96 -8.34 -11.70
CA ASN A 7 4.19 -7.74 -11.21
C ASN A 7 4.96 -7.12 -12.38
N GLU A 8 5.32 -5.84 -12.23
CA GLU A 8 6.17 -5.15 -13.21
C GLU A 8 7.61 -5.08 -12.70
N ASN A 9 7.80 -4.50 -11.52
CA ASN A 9 9.11 -4.40 -10.85
C ASN A 9 8.95 -4.54 -9.33
N PRO A 10 8.69 -5.77 -8.83
CA PRO A 10 8.36 -5.96 -7.44
C PRO A 10 9.60 -5.85 -6.55
N SER A 11 9.48 -5.12 -5.44
CA SER A 11 10.54 -4.95 -4.44
C SER A 11 10.21 -5.73 -3.17
N PRO A 12 11.20 -6.37 -2.52
CA PRO A 12 11.02 -7.01 -1.21
C PRO A 12 10.95 -5.99 -0.06
N THR A 13 11.19 -4.71 -0.33
CA THR A 13 11.22 -3.65 0.69
C THR A 13 10.30 -2.50 0.35
N ALA A 14 9.86 -1.81 1.41
CA ALA A 14 9.09 -0.57 1.34
C ALA A 14 9.52 0.40 2.46
N VAL A 15 9.30 1.69 2.25
CA VAL A 15 9.53 2.73 3.24
C VAL A 15 8.23 3.41 3.63
N ALA A 16 8.25 4.14 4.74
CA ALA A 16 7.10 4.90 5.19
C ALA A 16 6.65 5.92 4.11
N GLY A 17 5.37 5.89 3.80
CA GLY A 17 4.73 6.65 2.73
C GLY A 17 4.45 5.84 1.47
N ASP A 18 5.05 4.66 1.29
CA ASP A 18 4.87 3.90 0.04
C ASP A 18 3.45 3.32 -0.08
N ILE A 19 2.91 3.42 -1.29
CA ILE A 19 1.67 2.78 -1.71
C ILE A 19 2.04 1.68 -2.69
N CYS A 20 1.77 0.43 -2.31
CA CYS A 20 2.15 -0.74 -3.07
C CYS A 20 0.96 -1.65 -3.39
N TYR A 21 1.12 -2.50 -4.39
CA TYR A 21 0.19 -3.56 -4.72
C TYR A 21 0.83 -4.92 -4.46
N TRP A 22 0.11 -5.77 -3.71
CA TRP A 22 0.51 -7.14 -3.40
C TRP A 22 -0.33 -8.12 -4.23
N SER A 23 0.23 -8.52 -5.38
CA SER A 23 -0.45 -9.37 -6.37
C SER A 23 -0.90 -10.75 -5.86
N PRO A 24 -0.18 -11.45 -4.96
CA PRO A 24 -0.64 -12.74 -4.43
C PRO A 24 -1.96 -12.67 -3.63
N GLY A 25 -2.17 -11.58 -2.88
CA GLY A 25 -3.38 -11.36 -2.07
C GLY A 25 -4.33 -10.30 -2.64
N PRO A 26 -4.32 -10.12 -3.97
CA PRO A 26 -4.64 -8.88 -4.71
C PRO A 26 -5.02 -7.67 -3.84
N ALA A 27 -4.05 -7.16 -3.07
CA ALA A 27 -4.30 -6.15 -2.03
C ALA A 27 -3.53 -4.85 -2.29
N PHE A 28 -4.13 -3.73 -1.89
CA PHE A 28 -3.42 -2.46 -1.73
C PHE A 28 -2.78 -2.42 -0.35
N CYS A 29 -1.49 -2.09 -0.31
CA CYS A 29 -0.70 -1.94 0.90
C CYS A 29 -0.26 -0.49 1.04
N ILE A 30 -0.48 0.09 2.22
CA ILE A 30 0.03 1.41 2.59
C ILE A 30 1.02 1.20 3.72
N PHE A 31 2.28 1.52 3.49
CA PHE A 31 3.33 1.43 4.50
C PHE A 31 3.44 2.76 5.23
N PHE A 32 2.95 2.85 6.47
CA PHE A 32 2.96 4.10 7.26
C PHE A 32 3.92 4.06 8.46
N GLY A 33 4.74 3.01 8.55
CA GLY A 33 5.68 2.78 9.65
C GLY A 33 6.92 2.01 9.19
N LYS A 34 7.49 1.20 10.10
CA LYS A 34 8.70 0.42 9.84
C LYS A 34 8.43 -1.00 9.30
N THR A 35 7.17 -1.40 9.20
CA THR A 35 6.77 -2.72 8.72
C THR A 35 7.22 -2.93 7.28
N GLN A 36 7.61 -4.15 6.95
CA GLN A 36 8.01 -4.53 5.60
C GLN A 36 6.95 -5.43 4.96
N PRO A 37 6.93 -5.53 3.61
CA PRO A 37 6.06 -6.46 2.91
C PRO A 37 6.29 -7.91 3.34
N TYR A 38 5.24 -8.74 3.31
CA TYR A 38 5.37 -10.18 3.54
C TYR A 38 6.13 -10.88 2.40
N SER A 39 5.85 -10.47 1.15
CA SER A 39 6.61 -10.85 -0.04
C SER A 39 6.75 -9.63 -0.96
N ALA A 40 7.49 -9.76 -2.06
CA ALA A 40 7.73 -8.65 -2.96
C ALA A 40 6.42 -7.99 -3.46
N VAL A 41 6.42 -6.66 -3.54
CA VAL A 41 5.27 -5.81 -3.89
C VAL A 41 5.63 -4.81 -4.99
N ASN A 42 4.65 -4.42 -5.81
CA ASN A 42 4.86 -3.37 -6.81
C ASN A 42 4.64 -1.99 -6.19
N HIS A 43 5.62 -1.12 -6.31
CA HIS A 43 5.51 0.28 -5.91
C HIS A 43 4.67 1.05 -6.92
N MET A 44 3.56 1.66 -6.50
CA MET A 44 2.66 2.40 -7.38
C MET A 44 2.67 3.90 -7.12
N GLY A 45 3.07 4.33 -5.93
CA GLY A 45 3.08 5.74 -5.57
C GLY A 45 3.52 5.96 -4.14
N LYS A 46 3.40 7.21 -3.71
CA LYS A 46 3.81 7.66 -2.38
C LYS A 46 2.83 8.67 -1.83
N ILE A 47 2.54 8.55 -0.54
CA ILE A 47 1.78 9.53 0.22
C ILE A 47 2.63 10.78 0.37
N THR A 48 2.13 11.91 -0.12
CA THR A 48 2.81 13.20 -0.03
C THR A 48 2.46 13.98 1.24
N GLU A 49 1.26 13.74 1.80
CA GLU A 49 0.73 14.46 2.95
C GLU A 49 -0.18 13.55 3.80
N GLY A 50 -0.29 13.81 5.10
CA GLY A 50 -1.28 13.15 5.96
C GLY A 50 -0.92 11.73 6.40
N LEU A 51 0.34 11.30 6.33
CA LEU A 51 0.74 9.92 6.64
C LEU A 51 0.38 9.50 8.08
N GLU A 52 0.44 10.45 9.00
CA GLU A 52 0.17 10.25 10.42
C GLU A 52 -1.28 9.83 10.74
N ILE A 53 -2.25 10.07 9.85
CA ILE A 53 -3.65 9.68 10.08
C ILE A 53 -3.80 8.16 10.22
N PHE A 54 -2.95 7.39 9.52
CA PHE A 54 -2.99 5.93 9.54
C PHE A 54 -2.60 5.33 10.89
N ARG A 55 -1.99 6.10 11.79
CA ARG A 55 -1.72 5.64 13.17
C ARG A 55 -3.00 5.42 13.99
N ARG A 56 -4.12 5.98 13.55
CA ARG A 56 -5.44 5.84 14.19
C ARG A 56 -6.34 4.85 13.46
N ALA A 57 -5.87 4.25 12.37
CA ALA A 57 -6.67 3.31 11.59
C ALA A 57 -6.80 1.98 12.32
N GLU A 58 -8.01 1.44 12.34
CA GLU A 58 -8.36 0.18 12.95
C GLU A 58 -8.85 -0.84 11.91
N ALA A 59 -8.86 -2.12 12.28
CA ALA A 59 -9.39 -3.16 11.41
C ALA A 59 -10.88 -2.93 11.15
N GLY A 60 -11.25 -2.88 9.87
CA GLY A 60 -12.63 -2.61 9.44
C GLY A 60 -12.89 -1.15 9.04
N ASP A 61 -11.93 -0.24 9.26
CA ASP A 61 -12.05 1.14 8.78
C ASP A 61 -12.20 1.20 7.25
N ARG A 62 -13.08 2.09 6.81
CA ARG A 62 -13.36 2.27 5.39
C ARG A 62 -12.33 3.20 4.75
N ILE A 63 -11.54 2.65 3.83
CA ILE A 63 -10.61 3.42 3.00
C ILE A 63 -11.28 3.75 1.66
N ILE A 64 -11.22 5.02 1.23
CA ILE A 64 -11.73 5.48 -0.06
C ILE A 64 -10.56 5.98 -0.91
N LEU A 65 -10.25 5.27 -1.98
CA LEU A 65 -9.30 5.70 -2.99
C LEU A 65 -10.03 6.52 -4.06
N ARG A 66 -9.55 7.74 -4.33
CA ARG A 66 -10.12 8.62 -5.36
C ARG A 66 -9.00 9.07 -6.30
N ARG A 67 -9.25 8.95 -7.60
CA ARG A 67 -8.46 9.63 -8.63
C ARG A 67 -9.11 10.98 -8.91
N ARG A 68 -8.32 12.05 -8.97
CA ARG A 68 -8.76 13.35 -9.52
C ARG A 68 -8.50 13.38 -11.02
#